data_AF-A0A7S3PAZ0-F1
#
_entry.id   AF-A0A7S3PAZ0-F1
#
_cell.length_a   1.000
_cell.length_b   1.000
_cell.length_c   1.000
_cell.angle_alpha   90.00
_cell.angle_beta   90.00
_cell.angle_gamma   90.00
#
_symmetry.space_group_name_H-M   'P 1'
#
loop_
_entity.id
_entity.type
_entity.pdbx_description
1 polymer ?
#
loop_
_entity_poly.entity_id
_entity_poly.type
_entity_poly.pdbx_seq_one_letter_code
_entity_poly.pdbx_strand_id
1 'polypeptide(L)'
;QAVEYMLANTAMGRHDAATEVTRYITWPGQACAYKVGERFFRRLRTKAEEALGERFDPRDFYDIVLQCGPIPLDLLEEMVDAYISNAQEGKAPAVSTPKATSTTGGSVDTAFL
;
A
#
# COMPACT_ATOMS: atom_id res chain seq x y z
N GLN A 1 -30.02 0.17 0.73
CA GLN A 1 -29.22 1.00 1.67
C GLN A 1 -27.83 1.33 1.10
N ALA A 2 -27.01 0.36 0.72
CA ALA A 2 -25.63 0.62 0.25
C ALA A 2 -25.54 1.55 -0.97
N VAL A 3 -26.41 1.39 -1.98
CA VAL A 3 -26.45 2.26 -3.18
C VAL A 3 -26.77 3.71 -2.81
N GLU A 4 -27.80 3.93 -1.98
CA GLU A 4 -28.19 5.27 -1.54
C GLU A 4 -27.09 5.94 -0.71
N TYR A 5 -26.37 5.17 0.11
CA TYR A 5 -25.21 5.68 0.82
C TYR A 5 -24.11 6.14 -0.13
N MET A 6 -23.80 5.37 -1.19
CA MET A 6 -22.80 5.78 -2.18
C MET A 6 -23.22 7.04 -2.95
N LEU A 7 -24.50 7.17 -3.31
CA LEU A 7 -25.03 8.35 -3.98
C LEU A 7 -24.96 9.61 -3.11
N ALA A 8 -25.14 9.48 -1.79
CA ALA A 8 -25.05 10.60 -0.86
C ALA A 8 -23.60 11.05 -0.57
N ASN A 9 -22.61 10.17 -0.76
CA ASN A 9 -21.22 10.40 -0.36
C ASN A 9 -20.24 10.53 -1.55
N THR A 10 -20.71 10.35 -2.79
CA THR A 10 -19.87 10.38 -3.99
C THR A 10 -20.61 11.06 -5.14
N ALA A 11 -19.89 11.45 -6.20
CA ALA A 11 -20.46 12.00 -7.42
C ALA A 11 -20.90 10.92 -8.43
N MET A 12 -21.06 9.67 -8.01
CA MET A 12 -21.37 8.55 -8.90
C MET A 12 -22.81 8.61 -9.44
N GLY A 13 -23.00 8.13 -10.67
CA GLY A 13 -24.33 7.84 -11.18
C GLY A 13 -24.96 6.63 -10.48
N ARG A 14 -26.30 6.56 -10.44
CA ARG A 14 -27.03 5.45 -9.81
C ARG A 14 -26.65 4.08 -10.38
N HIS A 15 -26.40 4.01 -11.69
CA HIS A 15 -25.96 2.78 -12.34
C HIS A 15 -24.59 2.33 -11.81
N ASP A 16 -23.60 3.22 -11.79
CA ASP A 16 -22.24 2.92 -11.32
C ASP A 16 -22.22 2.52 -9.84
N ALA A 17 -22.99 3.23 -9.00
CA ALA A 17 -23.13 2.90 -7.59
C ALA A 17 -23.73 1.49 -7.37
N ALA A 18 -24.69 1.07 -8.20
CA ALA A 18 -25.25 -0.28 -8.12
C ALA A 18 -24.23 -1.36 -8.57
N THR A 19 -23.47 -1.08 -9.63
CA THR A 19 -22.40 -1.95 -10.12
C THR A 19 -21.31 -2.13 -9.06
N GLU A 20 -20.85 -1.04 -8.44
CA GLU A 20 -19.84 -1.11 -7.38
C GLU A 20 -20.32 -1.86 -6.13
N VAL A 21 -21.57 -1.63 -5.70
CA VAL A 21 -22.15 -2.40 -4.58
C VAL A 21 -22.19 -3.89 -4.90
N THR A 22 -22.56 -4.26 -6.14
CA THR A 22 -22.57 -5.66 -6.57
C THR A 22 -21.16 -6.25 -6.54
N ARG A 23 -20.17 -5.49 -7.02
CA ARG A 23 -18.75 -5.86 -6.99
C ARG A 23 -18.26 -6.12 -5.56
N TYR A 24 -18.64 -5.30 -4.59
CA TYR A 24 -18.24 -5.46 -3.17
C TYR A 24 -18.85 -6.70 -2.52
N ILE A 25 -20.02 -7.16 -2.99
CA ILE A 25 -20.63 -8.41 -2.53
C ILE A 25 -19.85 -9.61 -3.06
N THR A 26 -19.47 -9.59 -4.34
CA THR A 26 -18.76 -10.71 -4.99
C THR A 26 -17.28 -10.79 -4.59
N TRP A 27 -16.63 -9.65 -4.28
CA TRP A 27 -15.24 -9.59 -3.86
C TRP A 27 -15.06 -8.82 -2.55
N PRO A 28 -15.35 -9.45 -1.40
CA PRO A 28 -15.28 -8.78 -0.11
C PRO A 28 -13.85 -8.33 0.20
N GLY A 29 -13.72 -7.16 0.82
CA GLY A 29 -12.44 -6.62 1.30
C GLY A 29 -11.59 -5.89 0.26
N GLN A 30 -11.85 -6.08 -1.05
CA GLN A 30 -11.09 -5.42 -2.12
C GLN A 30 -11.18 -3.88 -2.02
N ALA A 31 -12.38 -3.34 -1.77
CA ALA A 31 -12.57 -1.90 -1.62
C ALA A 31 -11.92 -1.34 -0.35
N CYS A 32 -11.87 -2.15 0.73
CA CYS A 32 -11.23 -1.74 1.98
C CYS A 32 -9.71 -1.62 1.84
N ALA A 33 -9.09 -2.43 0.97
CA ALA A 33 -7.65 -2.46 0.77
C ALA A 33 -7.07 -1.09 0.40
N TYR A 34 -7.80 -0.26 -0.36
CA TYR A 34 -7.37 1.10 -0.73
C TYR A 34 -7.10 1.97 0.49
N LYS A 35 -8.07 2.05 1.41
CA LYS A 35 -7.93 2.90 2.61
C LYS A 35 -7.07 2.28 3.69
N VAL A 36 -7.03 0.95 3.78
CA VAL A 36 -6.08 0.26 4.66
C VAL A 36 -4.64 0.54 4.23
N GLY A 37 -4.33 0.36 2.94
CA GLY A 37 -3.01 0.67 2.37
C GLY A 37 -2.64 2.14 2.56
N GLU A 38 -3.51 3.08 2.20
CA GLU A 38 -3.24 4.52 2.39
C GLU A 38 -2.92 4.86 3.86
N ARG A 39 -3.73 4.39 4.80
CA ARG A 39 -3.51 4.66 6.23
C ARG A 39 -2.20 4.05 6.72
N PHE A 40 -1.87 2.85 6.24
CA PHE A 40 -0.62 2.18 6.57
C PHE A 40 0.60 2.97 6.06
N PHE A 41 0.59 3.40 4.80
CA PHE A 41 1.66 4.23 4.23
C PHE A 41 1.83 5.56 4.97
N ARG A 42 0.72 6.23 5.31
CA ARG A 42 0.76 7.46 6.12
C ARG A 42 1.39 7.22 7.48
N ARG A 43 1.03 6.12 8.16
CA ARG A 43 1.62 5.74 9.45
C ARG A 43 3.14 5.53 9.35
N LEU A 44 3.61 4.81 8.34
CA LEU A 44 5.05 4.58 8.14
C LEU A 44 5.81 5.86 7.86
N ARG A 45 5.23 6.76 7.05
CA ARG A 45 5.83 8.06 6.79
C ARG A 45 5.94 8.89 8.06
N THR A 46 4.87 9.00 8.85
CA THR A 46 4.89 9.72 10.13
C THR A 46 5.92 9.12 11.09
N LYS A 47 6.00 7.78 11.18
CA LYS A 47 7.03 7.09 11.97
C LYS A 47 8.45 7.50 11.56
N ALA A 48 8.74 7.57 10.26
CA ALA A 48 10.04 7.96 9.75
C ALA A 48 10.35 9.45 9.98
N GLU A 49 9.36 10.33 9.77
CA GLU A 49 9.48 11.77 10.04
C GLU A 49 9.79 12.02 11.53
N GLU A 50 9.09 11.34 12.44
CA GLU A 50 9.30 11.44 13.89
C GLU A 50 10.66 10.88 14.33
N ALA A 51 11.10 9.76 13.75
CA ALA A 51 12.34 9.09 14.16
C ALA A 51 13.61 9.76 13.63
N LEU A 52 13.54 10.42 12.47
CA LEU A 52 14.70 11.01 11.79
C LEU A 52 14.77 12.53 11.93
N GLY A 53 13.64 13.22 12.15
CA GLY A 53 13.61 14.67 12.29
C GLY A 53 14.23 15.38 11.07
N GLU A 54 15.22 16.25 11.31
CA GLU A 54 15.94 16.97 10.24
C GLU A 54 16.72 16.06 9.28
N ARG A 55 16.97 14.80 9.65
CA ARG A 55 17.63 13.82 8.78
C ARG A 55 16.66 13.10 7.84
N PHE A 56 15.36 13.35 7.96
CA PHE A 56 14.36 12.75 7.08
C PHE A 56 14.44 13.36 5.67
N ASP A 57 14.71 12.52 4.67
CA ASP A 57 14.57 12.88 3.27
C ASP A 57 13.38 12.11 2.66
N PRO A 58 12.33 12.80 2.17
CA PRO A 58 11.20 12.14 1.53
C PRO A 58 11.62 11.35 0.28
N ARG A 59 12.71 11.73 -0.41
CA ARG A 59 13.19 11.01 -1.60
C ARG A 59 13.67 9.61 -1.24
N ASP A 60 14.48 9.50 -0.19
CA ASP A 60 14.97 8.21 0.31
C ASP A 60 13.81 7.31 0.75
N PHE A 61 12.83 7.89 1.47
CA PHE A 61 11.62 7.16 1.87
C PHE A 61 10.83 6.62 0.67
N TYR A 62 10.60 7.45 -0.35
CA TYR A 62 9.88 7.03 -1.55
C TYR A 62 10.67 6.03 -2.39
N ASP A 63 12.00 6.13 -2.42
CA ASP A 63 12.85 5.14 -3.09
C ASP A 63 12.69 3.76 -2.46
N ILE A 64 12.69 3.67 -1.12
CA ILE A 64 12.45 2.41 -0.42
C ILE A 64 11.06 1.86 -0.74
N VAL A 65 10.03 2.71 -0.67
CA VAL A 65 8.64 2.29 -0.92
C VAL A 65 8.44 1.81 -2.36
N LEU A 66 9.01 2.51 -3.35
CA LEU A 66 8.74 2.25 -4.77
C LEU A 66 9.63 1.15 -5.36
N GLN A 67 10.87 0.99 -4.90
CA GLN A 67 11.80 0.00 -5.46
C GLN A 67 11.42 -1.45 -5.12
N CYS A 68 10.57 -1.67 -4.12
CA CYS A 68 10.15 -3.01 -3.70
C CYS A 68 9.08 -3.65 -4.59
N GLY A 69 8.37 -2.84 -5.38
CA GLY A 69 7.16 -3.30 -6.07
C GLY A 69 6.05 -3.72 -5.09
N PRO A 70 5.07 -4.52 -5.53
CA PRO A 70 3.95 -4.94 -4.68
C PRO A 70 4.41 -5.99 -3.68
N ILE A 71 4.66 -5.57 -2.45
CA ILE A 71 5.02 -6.43 -1.32
C ILE A 71 3.94 -6.43 -0.22
N PRO A 72 3.89 -7.47 0.62
CA PRO A 72 3.11 -7.45 1.86
C PRO A 72 3.41 -6.24 2.75
N LEU A 73 2.41 -5.75 3.46
CA LEU A 73 2.51 -4.52 4.28
C LEU A 73 3.47 -4.69 5.47
N ASP A 74 3.52 -5.87 6.07
CA ASP A 74 4.46 -6.26 7.12
C ASP A 74 5.91 -6.15 6.64
N LEU A 75 6.22 -6.69 5.45
CA LEU A 75 7.55 -6.58 4.87
C LEU A 75 7.93 -5.12 4.58
N LEU A 76 6.97 -4.32 4.11
CA LEU A 76 7.19 -2.89 3.90
C LEU A 76 7.55 -2.16 5.21
N GLU A 77 6.88 -2.50 6.32
CA GLU A 77 7.19 -1.93 7.64
C GLU A 77 8.60 -2.31 8.10
N GLU A 78 9.02 -3.56 7.93
CA GLU A 78 10.40 -3.99 8.23
C GLU A 78 11.44 -3.20 7.44
N MET A 79 11.17 -2.92 6.16
CA MET A 79 12.08 -2.15 5.31
C MET A 79 12.19 -0.68 5.72
N VAL A 80 11.08 -0.06 6.11
CA VAL A 80 11.09 1.31 6.66
C VAL A 80 11.84 1.35 8.00
N ASP A 81 11.72 0.32 8.83
CA ASP A 81 12.43 0.24 10.11
C ASP A 81 13.94 0.06 9.92
N ALA A 82 14.33 -0.76 8.94
CA ALA A 82 15.73 -0.89 8.54
C ALA A 82 16.30 0.44 8.01
N TYR A 83 15.51 1.19 7.24
CA TYR A 83 15.90 2.52 6.77
C TYR A 83 16.12 3.51 7.93
N ILE A 84 15.16 3.60 8.84
CA ILE A 84 15.27 4.49 10.01
C ILE A 84 16.53 4.16 10.80
N SER A 85 16.80 2.86 11.03
CA SER A 85 17.98 2.40 11.76
C SER A 85 19.28 2.80 11.03
N ASN A 86 19.39 2.53 9.73
CA ASN A 86 20.55 2.89 8.93
C ASN A 86 20.81 4.42 8.90
N ALA A 87 19.74 5.21 8.77
CA ALA A 87 19.83 6.67 8.74
C ALA A 87 20.25 7.26 10.09
N GLN A 88 19.87 6.62 11.21
CA GLN A 88 20.35 7.01 12.55
C GLN A 88 21.83 6.66 12.76
N GLU A 89 22.31 5.58 12.16
CA GLU A 89 23.73 5.18 12.17
C GLU A 89 24.61 5.98 11.20
N GLY A 90 24.03 6.87 10.38
CA GLY A 90 24.75 7.65 9.37
C GLY A 90 25.22 6.82 8.17
N LYS A 91 24.64 5.63 7.97
CA LYS A 91 24.93 4.74 6.85
C LYS A 91 24.07 5.16 5.65
N ALA A 92 24.64 5.10 4.45
CA ALA A 92 23.89 5.35 3.22
C ALA A 92 22.64 4.45 3.17
N PRO A 93 21.49 4.96 2.66
CA PRO A 93 20.25 4.21 2.64
C PRO A 93 20.46 2.91 1.86
N ALA A 94 20.53 1.79 2.59
CA ALA A 94 20.75 0.49 1.99
C ALA A 94 19.42 0.02 1.40
N VAL A 95 19.21 0.30 0.11
CA VAL A 95 18.13 -0.35 -0.63
C VAL A 95 18.58 -1.77 -0.96
N SER A 96 18.43 -2.69 0.00
CA SER A 96 18.52 -4.11 -0.30
C SER A 96 17.14 -4.55 -0.79
N THR A 97 16.97 -4.66 -2.10
CA THR A 97 15.76 -5.27 -2.68
C THR A 97 15.67 -6.72 -2.18
N PRO A 98 14.63 -7.11 -1.43
CA PRO A 98 14.41 -8.53 -1.15
C PRO A 98 14.07 -9.21 -2.47
N LYS A 99 14.95 -10.11 -2.94
CA LYS A 99 14.70 -10.94 -4.12
C LYS A 99 13.50 -11.83 -3.79
N ALA A 100 12.37 -11.61 -4.47
CA ALA A 100 11.23 -12.51 -4.40
C ALA A 100 11.69 -13.94 -4.69
N THR A 101 11.65 -14.81 -3.68
CA THR A 101 11.88 -16.25 -3.88
C THR A 101 10.72 -16.78 -4.71
N SER A 102 11.05 -17.23 -5.93
CA SER A 102 10.14 -17.90 -6.85
C SER A 102 9.65 -19.21 -6.23
N THR A 103 8.48 -19.18 -5.60
CA THR A 103 7.72 -20.40 -5.30
C THR A 103 6.73 -20.63 -6.44
N THR A 104 7.08 -21.61 -7.27
CA THR A 104 6.27 -22.26 -8.31
C THR A 104 4.83 -22.51 -7.86
N GLY A 105 3.84 -22.06 -8.64
CA GLY A 105 2.45 -22.51 -8.49
C GLY A 105 1.41 -21.73 -9.28
N GLY A 106 0.89 -22.34 -10.34
CA GLY A 106 -0.49 -22.15 -10.81
C GLY A 106 -0.73 -21.04 -11.83
N SER A 107 -0.79 -21.41 -13.10
CA SER A 107 -1.55 -20.69 -14.13
C SER A 107 -2.97 -20.43 -13.63
N VAL A 108 -3.34 -19.18 -13.43
CA VAL A 108 -4.74 -18.76 -13.43
C VAL A 108 -4.90 -17.70 -14.49
N ASP A 109 -5.64 -18.10 -15.52
CA ASP A 109 -5.88 -17.41 -16.77
C ASP A 109 -6.33 -15.95 -16.57
N THR A 110 -5.56 -15.06 -17.19
CA THR A 110 -6.03 -13.76 -17.65
C THR A 110 -7.10 -13.95 -18.72
N ALA A 111 -8.36 -14.06 -18.29
CA ALA A 111 -9.51 -13.79 -19.13
C ALA A 111 -10.73 -13.58 -18.23
N PHE A 112 -11.15 -12.33 -18.03
CA PHE A 112 -12.57 -11.97 -18.01
C PHE A 112 -12.68 -10.45 -18.22
N LEU A 113 -13.07 -10.11 -19.45
CA LEU A 113 -13.74 -8.87 -19.81
C LEU A 113 -15.08 -8.76 -19.07
#